data_AF-A0A1S3WEF4-F1
#
_entry.id   AF-A0A1S3WEF4-F1
#
_cell.length_a   1.000
_cell.length_b   1.000
_cell.length_c   1.000
_cell.angle_alpha   90.00
_cell.angle_beta   90.00
_cell.angle_gamma   90.00
#
_symmetry.space_group_name_H-M   'P 1'
#
loop_
_entity.id
_entity.type
_entity.pdbx_description
1 polymer ?
#
loop_
_entity_poly.entity_id
_entity_poly.type
_entity_poly.pdbx_seq_one_letter_code
_entity_poly.pdbx_strand_id
1 'polypeptide(L)'
;MATKEENMDSEVEEMGSYRFPLKTKVSKNLCMRMLGPKDVTSIEAPILGELHDSNQQVWVLQGQNLISVPRRHGVTPAIIALAPCKHPETLEINRGNPIYLGLKKPELCLFCTLISGQPTLQYKEQNVLNLYNQSEPVKPFLFYHNQNGRMSTFESVAFPGWFIAGCSEGGCPLIITQELGKAHITDFGITVLN
;
A
#
# COMPACT_ATOMS: atom_id res chain seq x y z
N MET A 1 -51.15 4.35 46.10
CA MET A 1 -50.77 2.93 45.96
C MET A 1 -51.25 2.47 44.58
N ALA A 2 -50.34 1.90 43.77
CA ALA A 2 -50.51 0.98 42.62
C ALA A 2 -51.74 1.17 41.68
N THR A 3 -51.61 1.67 40.44
CA THR A 3 -51.14 1.05 39.15
C THR A 3 -52.10 0.07 38.45
N LYS A 4 -52.15 0.22 37.11
CA LYS A 4 -52.58 -0.69 36.01
C LYS A 4 -54.08 -0.67 35.67
N GLU A 5 -54.53 -0.77 34.42
CA GLU A 5 -53.90 -1.12 33.12
C GLU A 5 -54.92 -0.72 32.02
N GLU A 6 -54.50 -0.10 30.91
CA GLU A 6 -55.30 -0.06 29.67
C GLU A 6 -54.39 -0.40 28.48
N ASN A 7 -54.82 -1.40 27.72
CA ASN A 7 -54.27 -1.85 26.43
C ASN A 7 -54.73 -0.90 25.31
N MET A 8 -53.88 -0.68 24.31
CA MET A 8 -54.34 -0.38 22.95
C MET A 8 -53.26 -0.73 21.90
N ASP A 9 -53.61 -1.73 21.10
CA ASP A 9 -53.35 -1.99 19.68
C ASP A 9 -51.92 -1.85 19.11
N SER A 10 -51.39 -3.00 18.69
CA SER A 10 -50.32 -3.13 17.70
C SER A 10 -50.94 -3.57 16.36
N GLU A 11 -50.99 -2.65 15.39
CA GLU A 11 -51.29 -2.96 13.99
C GLU A 11 -50.03 -3.42 13.24
N VAL A 12 -50.27 -4.33 12.30
CA VAL A 12 -49.33 -5.01 11.41
C VAL A 12 -49.17 -4.17 10.14
N GLU A 13 -47.93 -3.95 9.66
CA GLU A 13 -47.69 -3.60 8.25
C GLU A 13 -46.48 -4.35 7.64
N GLU A 14 -46.57 -4.52 6.33
CA GLU A 14 -46.01 -5.56 5.46
C GLU A 14 -44.48 -5.64 5.33
N MET A 15 -43.98 -6.86 5.12
CA MET A 15 -42.62 -7.13 4.63
C MET A 15 -42.52 -6.85 3.13
N GLY A 16 -42.12 -5.62 2.80
CA GLY A 16 -41.74 -5.19 1.45
C GLY A 16 -40.51 -5.93 0.91
N SER A 17 -40.70 -6.46 -0.30
CA SER A 17 -39.69 -7.10 -1.15
C SER A 17 -38.47 -6.21 -1.42
N TYR A 18 -37.31 -6.58 -0.87
CA TYR A 18 -36.02 -6.15 -1.39
C TYR A 18 -35.24 -7.35 -1.96
N ARG A 19 -35.29 -7.48 -3.28
CA ARG A 19 -34.32 -8.28 -4.05
C ARG A 19 -32.95 -7.61 -3.92
N PHE A 20 -32.01 -8.29 -3.28
CA PHE A 20 -30.60 -7.94 -3.39
C PHE A 20 -30.14 -8.11 -4.86
N PRO A 21 -29.59 -7.08 -5.51
CA PRO A 21 -28.95 -7.27 -6.80
C PRO A 21 -27.73 -8.18 -6.62
N LEU A 22 -27.64 -9.15 -7.53
CA LEU A 22 -26.55 -10.11 -7.66
C LEU A 22 -25.18 -9.40 -7.60
N LYS A 23 -24.30 -9.98 -6.77
CA LYS A 23 -22.86 -9.69 -6.65
C LYS A 23 -22.29 -9.15 -7.96
N THR A 24 -22.05 -7.85 -8.02
CA THR A 24 -21.24 -7.26 -9.07
C THR A 24 -19.82 -7.80 -8.90
N LYS A 25 -19.39 -8.62 -9.86
CA LYS A 25 -17.99 -9.06 -9.98
C LYS A 25 -17.16 -7.80 -10.16
N VAL A 26 -16.47 -7.38 -9.11
CA VAL A 26 -15.38 -6.42 -9.22
C VAL A 26 -14.35 -7.03 -10.17
N SER A 27 -14.09 -6.32 -11.26
CA SER A 27 -13.12 -6.69 -12.28
C SER A 27 -11.76 -6.86 -11.61
N LYS A 28 -11.31 -8.10 -11.47
CA LYS A 28 -9.97 -8.43 -10.97
C LYS A 28 -8.99 -8.11 -12.11
N ASN A 29 -8.40 -6.91 -12.06
CA ASN A 29 -7.41 -6.47 -13.03
C ASN A 29 -6.20 -7.42 -13.04
N LEU A 30 -5.75 -7.72 -14.27
CA LEU A 30 -4.84 -8.81 -14.61
C LEU A 30 -3.40 -8.63 -14.11
N CYS A 31 -3.00 -7.43 -13.66
CA CYS A 31 -1.61 -7.15 -13.27
C CYS A 31 -1.20 -7.76 -11.91
N MET A 32 -2.16 -8.17 -11.07
CA MET A 32 -1.93 -8.68 -9.71
C MET A 32 -2.57 -10.05 -9.48
N ARG A 33 -2.86 -10.84 -10.52
CA ARG A 33 -3.26 -12.25 -10.36
C ARG A 33 -2.22 -13.10 -9.61
N MET A 34 -0.98 -12.61 -9.47
CA MET A 34 0.06 -13.26 -8.68
C MET A 34 -0.09 -13.07 -7.17
N LEU A 35 -0.90 -12.11 -6.69
CA LEU A 35 -1.05 -11.79 -5.26
C LEU A 35 -2.53 -11.69 -4.84
N GLY A 36 -3.39 -12.51 -5.44
CA GLY A 36 -4.78 -12.67 -4.99
C GLY A 36 -4.91 -13.71 -3.86
N PRO A 37 -5.92 -13.60 -2.98
CA PRO A 37 -6.09 -14.53 -1.87
C PRO A 37 -6.64 -15.86 -2.39
N LYS A 38 -5.74 -16.81 -2.72
CA LYS A 38 -5.98 -18.25 -2.73
C LYS A 38 -4.65 -18.97 -2.48
N ASP A 39 -4.63 -19.70 -1.36
CA ASP A 39 -3.58 -20.59 -0.87
C ASP A 39 -2.23 -19.95 -0.51
N VAL A 40 -1.80 -20.25 0.72
CA VAL A 40 -0.49 -19.91 1.30
C VAL A 40 0.59 -20.48 0.39
N THR A 41 1.00 -19.70 -0.60
CA THR A 41 2.13 -20.00 -1.46
C THR A 41 3.31 -19.24 -0.89
N SER A 42 4.27 -19.99 -0.34
CA SER A 42 5.59 -19.45 -0.05
C SER A 42 6.13 -18.81 -1.33
N ILE A 43 6.40 -17.51 -1.31
CA ILE A 43 7.09 -16.87 -2.44
C ILE A 43 8.57 -17.27 -2.37
N GLU A 44 9.13 -17.71 -3.49
CA GLU A 44 10.57 -18.05 -3.58
C GLU A 44 11.45 -16.80 -3.77
N ALA A 45 10.89 -15.75 -4.36
CA ALA A 45 11.56 -14.48 -4.63
C ALA A 45 10.56 -13.31 -4.55
N PRO A 46 11.02 -12.10 -4.22
CA PRO A 46 10.19 -10.91 -4.31
C PRO A 46 9.94 -10.53 -5.78
N ILE A 47 8.85 -9.83 -6.04
CA ILE A 47 8.62 -9.20 -7.34
C ILE A 47 9.57 -8.02 -7.45
N LEU A 48 10.29 -7.93 -8.56
CA LEU A 48 11.24 -6.86 -8.81
C LEU A 48 10.67 -5.86 -9.81
N GLY A 49 10.89 -4.58 -9.58
CA GLY A 49 10.40 -3.54 -10.48
C GLY A 49 11.15 -2.22 -10.36
N GLU A 50 11.00 -1.38 -11.38
CA GLU A 50 11.41 0.01 -11.35
C GLU A 50 10.18 0.89 -11.15
N LEU A 51 10.26 1.84 -10.21
CA LEU A 51 9.19 2.81 -9.99
C LEU A 51 9.47 4.11 -10.73
N HIS A 52 8.42 4.62 -11.36
CA HIS A 52 8.40 5.90 -12.03
C HIS A 52 7.11 6.66 -11.74
N ASP A 53 7.08 7.96 -11.99
CA ASP A 53 5.89 8.79 -11.79
C ASP A 53 5.38 9.43 -13.09
N SER A 54 4.27 10.17 -13.00
CA SER A 54 3.66 10.87 -14.14
C SER A 54 4.55 11.98 -14.73
N ASN A 55 5.51 12.49 -13.96
CA ASN A 55 6.48 13.49 -14.37
C ASN A 55 7.74 12.86 -14.99
N GLN A 56 7.69 11.56 -15.32
CA GLN A 56 8.82 10.80 -15.87
C GLN A 56 10.03 10.79 -14.93
N GLN A 57 9.81 10.92 -13.63
CA GLN A 57 10.85 10.68 -12.64
C GLN A 57 10.95 9.20 -12.30
N VAL A 58 12.13 8.76 -11.91
CA VAL A 58 12.43 7.39 -11.46
C VAL A 58 13.05 7.45 -10.07
N TRP A 59 12.79 6.41 -9.29
CA TRP A 59 13.42 6.26 -7.98
C TRP A 59 14.88 5.85 -8.15
N VAL A 60 15.78 6.52 -7.45
CA VAL A 60 17.23 6.26 -7.46
C VAL A 60 17.75 6.27 -6.04
N LEU A 61 18.67 5.37 -5.72
CA LEU A 61 19.36 5.42 -4.44
C LEU A 61 20.54 6.39 -4.55
N GLN A 62 20.54 7.45 -3.72
CA GLN A 62 21.66 8.37 -3.58
C GLN A 62 22.11 8.39 -2.11
N GLY A 63 23.33 7.89 -1.87
CA GLY A 63 23.78 7.61 -0.51
C GLY A 63 22.91 6.53 0.14
N GLN A 64 22.17 6.89 1.19
CA GLN A 64 21.23 5.99 1.88
C GLN A 64 19.75 6.35 1.64
N ASN A 65 19.48 7.37 0.82
CA ASN A 65 18.11 7.85 0.58
C ASN A 65 17.65 7.49 -0.82
N LEU A 66 16.41 7.00 -0.95
CA LEU A 66 15.74 7.00 -2.24
C LEU A 66 15.32 8.43 -2.57
N ILE A 67 15.68 8.88 -3.76
CA ILE A 67 15.29 10.16 -4.32
C ILE A 67 14.51 9.93 -5.61
N SER A 68 13.59 10.84 -5.92
CA SER A 68 12.89 10.85 -7.21
C SER A 68 13.62 11.81 -8.15
N VAL A 69 14.07 11.35 -9.32
CA VAL A 69 14.83 12.18 -10.27
C VAL A 69 14.32 12.00 -11.70
N PRO A 70 14.38 13.05 -12.55
CA PRO A 70 13.98 12.93 -13.95
C PRO A 70 14.75 11.82 -14.67
N ARG A 71 14.03 10.96 -15.40
CA ARG A 71 14.65 9.90 -16.20
C ARG A 71 15.44 10.49 -17.36
N ARG A 72 16.75 10.23 -17.40
CA ARG A 72 17.68 10.68 -18.46
C ARG A 72 18.77 9.65 -18.70
N HIS A 73 19.50 9.77 -19.80
CA HIS A 73 20.67 8.94 -20.07
C HIS A 73 21.68 9.04 -18.91
N GLY A 74 22.21 7.89 -18.48
CA GLY A 74 23.16 7.81 -17.36
C GLY A 74 22.52 7.66 -15.97
N VAL A 75 21.21 7.85 -15.83
CA VAL A 75 20.49 7.54 -14.58
C VAL A 75 20.14 6.06 -14.55
N THR A 76 20.56 5.35 -13.50
CA THR A 76 20.19 3.95 -13.25
C THR A 76 19.12 3.91 -12.16
N PRO A 77 17.87 3.53 -12.47
CA PRO A 77 16.82 3.38 -11.48
C PRO A 77 17.19 2.35 -10.40
N ALA A 78 16.70 2.58 -9.19
CA ALA A 78 16.72 1.60 -8.13
C ALA A 78 15.79 0.42 -8.48
N ILE A 79 16.28 -0.80 -8.29
CA ILE A 79 15.45 -2.00 -8.41
C ILE A 79 14.74 -2.21 -7.07
N ILE A 80 13.43 -2.03 -7.09
CA ILE A 80 12.55 -2.19 -5.92
C ILE A 80 12.08 -3.64 -5.84
N ALA A 81 12.16 -4.19 -4.63
CA ALA A 81 11.70 -5.52 -4.28
C ALA A 81 10.38 -5.42 -3.49
N LEU A 82 9.38 -6.15 -3.95
CA LEU A 82 8.01 -6.13 -3.44
C LEU A 82 7.67 -7.55 -2.94
N ALA A 83 7.19 -7.66 -1.70
CA ALA A 83 6.68 -8.92 -1.17
C ALA A 83 5.31 -8.72 -0.50
N PRO A 84 4.31 -9.59 -0.72
CA PRO A 84 3.03 -9.52 -0.02
C PRO A 84 3.20 -9.75 1.49
N CYS A 85 2.26 -9.27 2.29
CA CYS A 85 2.11 -9.73 3.67
C CYS A 85 1.48 -11.13 3.70
N LYS A 86 2.02 -12.06 4.51
CA LYS A 86 1.44 -13.41 4.67
C LYS A 86 0.11 -13.43 5.43
N HIS A 87 -0.09 -12.48 6.33
CA HIS A 87 -1.21 -12.44 7.27
C HIS A 87 -2.07 -11.17 7.10
N PRO A 88 -2.60 -10.88 5.89
CA PRO A 88 -3.38 -9.68 5.64
C PRO A 88 -4.70 -9.63 6.45
N GLU A 89 -5.20 -10.79 6.91
CA GLU A 89 -6.41 -10.93 7.72
C GLU A 89 -6.32 -10.25 9.10
N THR A 90 -5.10 -9.97 9.57
CA THR A 90 -4.84 -9.27 10.84
C THR A 90 -4.74 -7.74 10.67
N LEU A 91 -4.91 -7.24 9.44
CA LEU A 91 -4.79 -5.83 9.07
C LEU A 91 -6.14 -5.26 8.64
N GLU A 92 -6.21 -3.93 8.47
CA GLU A 92 -7.45 -3.27 8.09
C GLU A 92 -7.89 -3.68 6.68
N ILE A 93 -9.15 -4.09 6.55
CA ILE A 93 -9.74 -4.48 5.26
C ILE A 93 -10.07 -3.25 4.41
N ASN A 94 -10.18 -3.45 3.09
CA ASN A 94 -10.56 -2.43 2.11
C ASN A 94 -9.59 -1.23 1.97
N ARG A 95 -8.32 -1.39 2.35
CA ARG A 95 -7.31 -0.32 2.21
C ARG A 95 -6.24 -0.60 1.16
N GLY A 96 -6.32 -1.74 0.48
CA GLY A 96 -5.33 -2.20 -0.50
C GLY A 96 -4.64 -3.50 -0.08
N ASN A 97 -3.70 -3.97 -0.89
CA ASN A 97 -2.95 -5.17 -0.58
C ASN A 97 -1.73 -4.80 0.28
N PRO A 98 -1.60 -5.30 1.52
CA PRO A 98 -0.44 -5.01 2.35
C PRO A 98 0.81 -5.68 1.77
N ILE A 99 1.85 -4.89 1.53
CA ILE A 99 3.13 -5.33 0.98
C ILE A 99 4.30 -4.76 1.79
N TYR A 100 5.40 -5.51 1.82
CA TYR A 100 6.72 -5.00 2.18
C TYR A 100 7.41 -4.45 0.94
N LEU A 101 8.10 -3.33 1.10
CA LEU A 101 8.78 -2.62 0.02
C LEU A 101 10.25 -2.38 0.39
N GLY A 102 11.16 -2.70 -0.52
CA GLY A 102 12.60 -2.52 -0.29
C GLY A 102 13.39 -2.41 -1.59
N LEU A 103 14.71 -2.35 -1.49
CA LEU A 103 15.63 -2.37 -2.60
C LEU A 103 16.25 -3.76 -2.75
N LYS A 104 16.49 -4.18 -3.99
CA LYS A 104 17.25 -5.41 -4.29
C LYS A 104 18.72 -5.25 -3.92
N LYS A 105 19.32 -4.08 -4.19
CA LYS A 105 20.73 -3.78 -3.95
C LYS A 105 20.96 -2.28 -3.67
N PRO A 106 21.66 -1.93 -2.58
CA PRO A 106 21.83 -2.74 -1.37
C PRO A 106 20.48 -3.19 -0.80
N GLU A 107 20.47 -4.21 0.05
CA GLU A 107 19.25 -4.71 0.67
C GLU A 107 18.80 -3.75 1.79
N LEU A 108 17.84 -2.90 1.45
CA LEU A 108 17.22 -1.94 2.37
C LEU A 108 15.72 -2.11 2.29
N CYS A 109 15.02 -2.17 3.43
CA CYS A 109 13.56 -2.07 3.46
C CYS A 109 13.12 -0.69 3.92
N LEU A 110 12.04 -0.20 3.31
CA LEU A 110 11.39 1.04 3.71
C LEU A 110 10.52 0.77 4.94
N PHE A 111 10.53 1.70 5.88
CA PHE A 111 9.63 1.68 7.03
C PHE A 111 9.26 3.08 7.47
N CYS A 112 8.15 3.19 8.18
CA CYS A 112 7.69 4.43 8.77
C CYS A 112 7.93 4.40 10.27
N THR A 113 8.39 5.52 10.83
CA THR A 113 8.55 5.70 12.28
C THR A 113 8.22 7.14 12.67
N LEU A 114 8.16 7.43 13.97
CA LEU A 114 8.08 8.80 14.47
C LEU A 114 9.49 9.37 14.67
N ILE A 115 9.77 10.51 14.05
CA ILE A 115 10.95 11.33 14.35
C ILE A 115 10.43 12.67 14.83
N SER A 116 10.78 13.06 16.06
CA SER A 116 10.30 14.30 16.69
C SER A 116 8.77 14.46 16.65
N GLY A 117 8.04 13.34 16.83
CA GLY A 117 6.58 13.32 16.84
C GLY A 117 5.91 13.31 15.46
N GLN A 118 6.66 13.29 14.37
CA GLN A 118 6.13 13.29 13.00
C GLN A 118 6.39 11.95 12.28
N PRO A 119 5.37 11.36 11.62
CA PRO A 119 5.56 10.20 10.76
C PRO A 119 6.59 10.50 9.68
N THR A 120 7.63 9.68 9.61
CA THR A 120 8.75 9.86 8.68
C THR A 120 9.11 8.53 8.02
N LEU A 121 9.38 8.58 6.71
CA LEU A 121 9.89 7.45 5.94
C LEU A 121 11.39 7.27 6.20
N GLN A 122 11.81 6.05 6.50
CA GLN A 122 13.18 5.68 6.82
C GLN A 122 13.55 4.35 6.13
N TYR A 123 14.84 4.02 6.17
CA TYR A 123 15.41 2.84 5.53
C TYR A 123 16.18 2.01 6.55
N LYS A 124 16.08 0.68 6.45
CA LYS A 124 16.83 -0.25 7.32
C LYS A 124 17.51 -1.32 6.49
N GLU A 125 18.76 -1.63 6.79
CA GLU A 125 19.47 -2.78 6.23
C GLU A 125 18.73 -4.07 6.60
N GLN A 126 18.02 -4.61 5.61
CA GLN A 126 17.03 -5.65 5.80
C GLN A 126 16.62 -6.21 4.42
N ASN A 127 16.56 -7.53 4.30
CA ASN A 127 15.96 -8.19 3.14
C ASN A 127 14.43 -8.25 3.26
N VAL A 128 13.72 -7.99 2.17
CA VAL A 128 12.24 -8.02 2.14
C VAL A 128 11.66 -9.40 2.46
N LEU A 129 12.33 -10.48 2.07
CA LEU A 129 11.90 -11.86 2.36
C LEU A 129 12.04 -12.22 3.83
N ASN A 130 12.96 -11.60 4.56
CA ASN A 130 13.06 -11.78 6.02
C ASN A 130 11.84 -11.19 6.74
N LEU A 131 11.27 -10.09 6.22
CA LEU A 131 10.02 -9.51 6.72
C LEU A 131 8.80 -10.36 6.32
N TYR A 132 8.76 -10.83 5.07
CA TYR A 132 7.77 -11.79 4.59
C TYR A 132 7.72 -13.05 5.46
N ASN A 133 8.89 -13.52 5.92
CA ASN A 133 9.01 -14.75 6.71
C ASN A 133 8.71 -14.60 8.20
N GLN A 134 8.40 -13.40 8.69
CA GLN A 134 7.94 -13.22 10.06
C GLN A 134 6.59 -13.92 10.28
N SER A 135 6.39 -14.45 11.49
CA SER A 135 5.14 -15.11 11.89
C SER A 135 3.98 -14.13 12.05
N GLU A 136 4.28 -12.84 12.24
CA GLU A 136 3.30 -11.77 12.34
C GLU A 136 3.70 -10.59 11.43
N PRO A 137 2.72 -9.79 10.95
CA PRO A 137 3.01 -8.60 10.15
C PRO A 137 3.85 -7.57 10.90
N VAL A 138 4.98 -7.17 10.32
CA VAL A 138 5.83 -6.10 10.84
C VAL A 138 5.30 -4.75 10.38
N LYS A 139 4.25 -4.26 11.04
CA LYS A 139 3.45 -3.08 10.62
C LYS A 139 4.24 -1.84 10.17
N PRO A 140 5.34 -1.41 10.84
CA PRO A 140 6.12 -0.26 10.39
C PRO A 140 6.70 -0.39 8.97
N PHE A 141 6.92 -1.61 8.48
CA PHE A 141 7.49 -1.89 7.16
C PHE A 141 6.43 -2.16 6.09
N LEU A 142 5.16 -2.15 6.46
CA LEU A 142 4.07 -2.48 5.56
C LEU A 142 3.44 -1.22 4.96
N PHE A 143 3.11 -1.34 3.69
CA PHE A 143 2.34 -0.36 2.96
C PHE A 143 1.14 -1.04 2.31
N TYR A 144 -0.05 -0.44 2.40
CA TYR A 144 -1.15 -0.84 1.55
C TYR A 144 -0.89 -0.34 0.12
N HIS A 145 -0.74 -1.30 -0.79
CA HIS A 145 -0.65 -1.06 -2.22
C HIS A 145 -2.05 -1.03 -2.83
N ASN A 146 -2.42 0.13 -3.38
CA ASN A 146 -3.61 0.28 -4.21
C ASN A 146 -3.19 0.55 -5.65
N GLN A 147 -3.96 0.01 -6.59
CA GLN A 147 -3.74 0.23 -8.01
C GLN A 147 -4.97 0.91 -8.63
N ASN A 148 -4.78 2.10 -9.19
CA ASN A 148 -5.77 2.81 -9.99
C ASN A 148 -5.29 2.86 -11.45
N GLY A 149 -5.86 2.01 -12.30
CA GLY A 149 -5.39 1.83 -13.67
C GLY A 149 -3.96 1.29 -13.71
N ARG A 150 -3.02 2.12 -14.21
CA ARG A 150 -1.58 1.80 -14.28
C ARG A 150 -0.77 2.35 -13.11
N MET A 151 -1.39 3.22 -12.31
CA MET A 151 -0.73 3.90 -11.21
C MET A 151 -0.96 3.17 -9.90
N SER A 152 0.03 3.21 -9.03
CA SER A 152 0.07 2.59 -7.73
C SER A 152 0.28 3.64 -6.64
N THR A 153 -0.44 3.51 -5.54
CA THR A 153 -0.17 4.28 -4.32
C THR A 153 0.27 3.35 -3.20
N PHE A 154 1.05 3.88 -2.25
CA PHE A 154 1.58 3.14 -1.12
C PHE A 154 1.27 3.88 0.18
N GLU A 155 0.20 3.45 0.86
CA GLU A 155 -0.21 4.02 2.15
C GLU A 155 0.49 3.30 3.31
N SER A 156 1.04 4.00 4.27
CA SER A 156 1.64 3.43 5.47
C SER A 156 0.61 2.67 6.31
N VAL A 157 0.90 1.41 6.65
CA VAL A 157 0.07 0.63 7.58
C VAL A 157 0.20 1.14 9.02
N ALA A 158 1.39 1.56 9.43
CA ALA A 158 1.63 2.09 10.77
C ALA A 158 1.08 3.51 10.98
N PHE A 159 0.88 4.26 9.89
CA PHE A 159 0.36 5.63 9.92
C PHE A 159 -0.71 5.81 8.84
N PRO A 160 -1.95 5.35 9.08
CA PRO A 160 -3.10 5.58 8.21
C PRO A 160 -3.20 7.00 7.64
N GLY A 161 -3.46 7.11 6.34
CA GLY A 161 -3.59 8.36 5.59
C GLY A 161 -2.26 8.97 5.14
N TRP A 162 -1.12 8.35 5.47
CA TRP A 162 0.19 8.80 5.02
C TRP A 162 0.68 7.96 3.84
N PHE A 163 1.00 8.60 2.73
CA PHE A 163 1.38 7.94 1.48
C PHE A 163 2.82 8.24 1.12
N ILE A 164 3.54 7.26 0.56
CA ILE A 164 4.85 7.53 -0.04
C ILE A 164 4.69 8.59 -1.13
N ALA A 165 5.58 9.56 -1.14
CA ALA A 165 5.55 10.69 -2.05
C ALA A 165 6.95 11.07 -2.54
N GLY A 166 7.03 11.45 -3.82
CA GLY A 166 8.12 12.24 -4.37
C GLY A 166 7.70 13.71 -4.53
N CYS A 167 8.65 14.64 -4.63
CA CYS A 167 8.36 16.02 -5.04
C CYS A 167 8.23 16.11 -6.56
N SER A 168 7.36 17.01 -7.03
CA SER A 168 7.12 17.25 -8.45
C SER A 168 8.34 17.76 -9.22
N GLU A 169 9.24 18.50 -8.56
CA GLU A 169 10.44 19.12 -9.13
C GLU A 169 11.62 18.13 -9.29
N GLY A 170 11.58 17.02 -8.56
CA GLY A 170 12.65 16.02 -8.50
C GLY A 170 13.88 16.45 -7.70
N GLY A 171 14.81 15.51 -7.50
CA GLY A 171 16.03 15.70 -6.71
C GLY A 171 15.83 15.62 -5.20
N CYS A 172 14.60 15.50 -4.71
CA CYS A 172 14.28 15.36 -3.30
C CYS A 172 14.22 13.88 -2.86
N PRO A 173 14.48 13.61 -1.57
CA PRO A 173 14.18 12.33 -0.95
C PRO A 173 12.69 11.98 -1.06
N LEU A 174 12.40 10.69 -1.15
CA LEU A 174 11.05 10.19 -0.90
C LEU A 174 10.67 10.44 0.54
N ILE A 175 9.43 10.86 0.74
CA ILE A 175 8.82 11.13 2.04
C ILE A 175 7.53 10.34 2.18
N ILE A 176 6.87 10.49 3.32
CA ILE A 176 5.43 10.21 3.44
C ILE A 176 4.67 11.53 3.66
N THR A 177 3.45 11.62 3.13
CA THR A 177 2.61 12.82 3.24
C THR A 177 1.12 12.46 3.31
N GLN A 178 0.32 13.37 3.89
CA GLN A 178 -1.15 13.31 3.82
C GLN A 178 -1.70 14.21 2.70
N GLU A 179 -0.84 14.98 2.03
CA GLU A 179 -1.24 15.97 1.03
C GLU A 179 -1.32 15.39 -0.38
N LEU A 180 -2.37 14.63 -0.65
CA LEU A 180 -2.63 14.04 -1.96
C LEU A 180 -2.95 15.11 -3.02
N GLY A 181 -2.37 14.99 -4.23
CA GLY A 181 -2.71 15.82 -5.39
C GLY A 181 -2.24 17.27 -5.33
N LYS A 182 -1.31 17.60 -4.41
CA LYS A 182 -0.69 18.94 -4.31
C LYS A 182 0.70 18.97 -4.96
N ALA A 183 1.71 19.47 -4.24
CA ALA A 183 3.10 19.56 -4.71
C ALA A 183 3.82 18.20 -4.76
N HIS A 184 3.23 17.17 -4.15
CA HIS A 184 3.80 15.84 -4.04
C HIS A 184 3.09 14.85 -4.97
N ILE A 185 3.88 13.98 -5.59
CA ILE A 185 3.41 12.89 -6.44
C ILE A 185 3.33 11.61 -5.61
N THR A 186 2.14 11.03 -5.51
CA THR A 186 1.84 9.81 -4.74
C THR A 186 1.48 8.62 -5.63
N ASP A 187 1.32 8.87 -6.92
CA ASP A 187 0.94 7.89 -7.93
C ASP A 187 2.18 7.45 -8.71
N PHE A 188 2.50 6.16 -8.63
CA PHE A 188 3.69 5.59 -9.26
C PHE A 188 3.33 4.46 -10.24
N GLY A 189 3.89 4.51 -11.44
CA GLY A 189 3.94 3.34 -12.33
C GLY A 189 5.01 2.36 -11.86
N ILE A 190 4.74 1.06 -12.02
CA ILE A 190 5.69 -0.02 -11.73
C ILE A 190 5.99 -0.74 -13.04
N THR A 191 7.25 -0.73 -13.47
CA THR A 191 7.74 -1.57 -14.56
C THR A 191 8.36 -2.82 -13.95
N VAL A 192 7.62 -3.94 -13.98
CA VAL A 192 8.09 -5.23 -13.45
C VAL A 192 9.24 -5.76 -14.31
N LEU A 193 10.28 -6.26 -13.64
CA LEU A 193 11.44 -6.90 -14.25
C LEU A 193 11.20 -8.42 -14.27
N ASN A 194 11.23 -9.01 -15.47
CA ASN A 194 11.08 -10.45 -15.69
C ASN A 194 12.43 -11.11 -15.98
#